data_AF-A0A3P7IJK4-F1
#
_entry.id   AF-A0A3P7IJK4-F1
#
_cell.length_a   1.000
_cell.length_b   1.000
_cell.length_c   1.000
_cell.angle_alpha   90.00
_cell.angle_beta   90.00
_cell.angle_gamma   90.00
#
_symmetry.space_group_name_H-M   'P 1'
#
loop_
_entity.id
_entity.type
_entity.pdbx_description
1 polymer ?
#
loop_
_entity_poly.entity_id
_entity_poly.type
_entity_poly.pdbx_seq_one_letter_code
_entity_poly.pdbx_strand_id
1 'polypeptide(L)' 'MLLNQAVEDEWRKKGDKLSRADAESVLRKALELTVYHDCCADNDFELGVVDADEGVIQGREETIIGDWSIAETNCQYE' A
#
# COMPACT_ATOMS: atom_id res chain seq x y z
N MET A 1 -6.63 -13.07 4.78
CA MET A 1 -5.26 -12.77 5.21
C MET A 1 -5.29 -11.44 5.94
N LEU A 2 -4.66 -11.31 7.12
CA LEU A 2 -4.69 -10.04 7.87
C LEU A 2 -3.80 -9.01 7.16
N LEU A 3 -4.27 -7.75 7.06
CA LEU A 3 -3.53 -6.63 6.45
C LEU A 3 -2.07 -6.56 6.94
N ASN A 4 -1.89 -6.66 8.26
CA ASN A 4 -0.58 -6.64 8.90
C ASN A 4 0.35 -7.76 8.41
N GLN A 5 -0.19 -8.96 8.21
CA GLN A 5 0.59 -10.10 7.70
C GLN A 5 1.08 -9.83 6.27
N ALA A 6 0.23 -9.27 5.41
CA ALA A 6 0.59 -8.97 4.02
C ALA A 6 1.72 -7.93 3.94
N VAL A 7 1.64 -6.90 4.80
CA VAL A 7 2.67 -5.85 4.90
C VAL A 7 3.97 -6.41 5.50
N GLU A 8 3.89 -7.22 6.56
CA GLU A 8 5.05 -7.88 7.16
C GLU A 8 5.76 -8.81 6.17
N ASP A 9 5.01 -9.56 5.37
CA ASP A 9 5.59 -10.46 4.38
C ASP A 9 6.28 -9.69 3.25
N GLU A 10 5.71 -8.59 2.77
CA GLU A 10 6.37 -7.70 1.80
C GLU A 10 7.63 -7.05 2.38
N TRP A 11 7.59 -6.63 3.64
CA TRP A 11 8.77 -6.14 4.34
C TRP A 11 9.86 -7.21 4.45
N ARG A 12 9.51 -8.43 4.88
CA ARG A 12 10.46 -9.55 5.03
C ARG A 12 11.13 -9.93 3.72
N LYS A 13 10.43 -9.87 2.58
CA LYS A 13 11.01 -10.13 1.25
C LYS A 13 12.12 -9.14 0.89
N LYS A 14 12.08 -7.92 1.43
CA LYS A 14 13.04 -6.84 1.16
C LYS A 14 14.23 -6.81 2.12
N GLY A 15 14.15 -7.54 3.25
CA GLY A 15 15.22 -7.64 4.25
C GLY A 15 15.18 -6.54 5.32
N ASP A 16 16.15 -6.56 6.24
CA ASP A 16 16.16 -5.72 7.46
C ASP A 16 16.34 -4.22 7.20
N LYS A 17 16.80 -3.82 6.01
CA LYS A 17 17.02 -2.42 5.64
C LYS A 17 16.36 -2.10 4.32
N LEU A 18 15.29 -1.32 4.38
CA LEU A 18 14.60 -0.81 3.20
C LEU A 18 15.36 0.39 2.63
N SER A 19 15.48 0.43 1.30
CA SER A 19 15.71 1.71 0.63
C SER A 19 14.44 2.57 0.73
N ARG A 20 14.57 3.88 0.48
CA ARG A 20 13.42 4.78 0.40
C ARG A 20 12.35 4.27 -0.57
N ALA A 21 12.76 3.85 -1.76
CA ALA A 21 11.85 3.32 -2.78
C ALA A 21 11.16 2.01 -2.33
N ASP A 22 11.86 1.16 -1.57
CA ASP A 22 11.25 -0.06 -1.03
C ASP A 22 10.22 0.27 0.06
N ALA A 23 10.52 1.25 0.94
CA ALA A 23 9.58 1.70 1.96
C ALA A 23 8.33 2.33 1.35
N GLU A 24 8.48 3.20 0.34
CA GLU A 24 7.37 3.79 -0.40
C GLU A 24 6.51 2.71 -1.08
N SER A 25 7.13 1.68 -1.67
CA SER A 25 6.44 0.55 -2.30
C SER A 25 5.61 -0.26 -1.29
N VAL A 26 6.18 -0.58 -0.12
CA VAL A 26 5.47 -1.29 0.95
C VAL A 26 4.29 -0.47 1.47
N LEU A 27 4.47 0.84 1.66
CA LEU A 27 3.39 1.74 2.10
C LEU A 27 2.27 1.85 1.06
N ARG A 28 2.62 1.99 -0.23
CA ARG A 28 1.64 1.99 -1.31
C ARG A 28 0.82 0.71 -1.33
N LYS A 29 1.45 -0.44 -1.11
CA LYS A 29 0.75 -1.73 -1.05
C LYS A 29 -0.17 -1.83 0.16
N ALA A 30 0.25 -1.30 1.30
CA ALA A 30 -0.59 -1.24 2.50
C ALA A 30 -1.85 -0.39 2.27
N LEU A 31 -1.70 0.79 1.64
CA LEU A 31 -2.83 1.66 1.28
C LEU A 31 -3.78 0.97 0.29
N GLU A 32 -3.24 0.30 -0.73
CA GLU A 32 -4.05 -0.46 -1.68
C GLU A 32 -4.89 -1.55 -0.98
N LEU A 33 -4.30 -2.27 -0.03
CA LEU A 33 -5.02 -3.26 0.75
C LEU A 33 -6.09 -2.65 1.67
N THR A 34 -5.84 -1.46 2.22
CA THR A 34 -6.83 -0.72 2.99
C THR A 34 -8.05 -0.38 2.14
N VAL A 35 -7.86 0.03 0.89
CA VAL A 35 -8.97 0.30 -0.06
C VAL A 35 -9.87 -0.93 -0.25
N TYR A 36 -9.32 -2.14 -0.24
CA TYR A 36 -10.13 -3.36 -0.39
C TYR A 36 -10.89 -3.79 0.87
N HIS A 37 -10.47 -3.33 2.05
CA HIS A 37 -10.92 -3.89 3.32
C HIS A 37 -11.56 -2.90 4.29
N ASP A 38 -11.33 -1.60 4.11
CA ASP A 38 -11.93 -0.53 4.91
C ASP A 38 -12.93 0.26 4.05
N CYS A 39 -14.19 0.27 4.46
CA CYS A 39 -15.26 0.95 3.73
C CYS A 39 -15.22 2.48 3.86
N CYS A 40 -14.41 3.01 4.77
CA CYS A 40 -14.21 4.45 4.95
C CYS A 40 -12.93 4.96 4.26
N ALA A 41 -12.14 4.06 3.66
CA ALA A 41 -10.91 4.45 2.98
C ALA A 41 -11.20 5.10 1.63
N ASP A 42 -10.51 6.22 1.37
CA ASP A 42 -10.49 6.87 0.07
C ASP A 42 -9.32 6.32 -0.76
N ASN A 43 -9.44 6.43 -2.08
CA ASN A 43 -8.45 5.91 -3.02
C ASN A 43 -7.42 6.96 -3.46
N ASP A 44 -7.63 8.23 -3.08
CA ASP A 44 -6.65 9.32 -3.22
C ASP A 44 -5.83 9.48 -1.92
N PHE A 45 -4.50 9.58 -2.06
CA PHE A 45 -3.57 9.65 -0.92
C PHE A 45 -2.32 10.47 -1.23
N GLU A 46 -1.58 10.87 -0.18
CA GLU A 46 -0.29 11.54 -0.29
C GLU A 46 0.74 10.83 0.61
N LEU A 47 1.95 10.61 0.11
CA LEU A 47 3.08 10.09 0.90
C LEU A 47 4.16 11.15 1.09
N GLY A 48 4.19 11.73 2.29
CA GLY A 48 5.28 12.62 2.72
C GLY A 48 6.48 11.83 3.26
N VAL A 49 7.68 12.38 3.10
CA VAL A 49 8.93 11.80 3.60
C VAL A 49 9.59 12.76 4.59
N VAL A 50 10.05 12.21 5.72
CA VAL A 50 10.92 12.93 6.65
C VAL A 50 12.29 12.28 6.59
N ASP A 51 13.25 13.03 6.06
CA ASP A 51 14.63 12.59 5.86
C ASP A 51 15.59 13.42 6.73
N ALA A 52 16.70 12.80 7.16
CA ALA A 52 17.67 13.45 8.03
C ALA A 52 18.48 14.55 7.31
N ASP A 53 18.72 14.39 6.01
CA ASP A 53 19.51 15.28 5.19
C ASP A 53 18.62 16.27 4.40
N GLU A 54 17.51 15.78 3.85
CA GLU A 54 16.60 16.58 3.00
C GLU A 54 15.46 17.25 3.78
N GLY A 55 15.27 16.90 5.06
CA GLY A 55 14.21 17.44 5.90
C GLY A 55 12.83 16.88 5.54
N VAL A 56 11.79 17.73 5.56
CA VAL A 56 10.41 17.31 5.24
C VAL A 56 10.12 17.54 3.76
N ILE A 57 9.75 16.46 3.07
CA ILE A 57 9.35 16.47 1.68
C ILE A 57 7.87 16.13 1.63
N GLN A 58 7.05 17.08 1.17
CA GLN A 58 5.64 16.84 0.96
C GLN A 58 5.45 15.95 -0.27
N GLY A 59 4.53 14.99 -0.18
CA GLY A 59 4.23 14.10 -1.28
C GLY A 59 3.42 14.80 -2.37
N ARG A 60 3.15 14.06 -3.44
CA ARG A 60 2.12 14.44 -4.40
C ARG A 60 0.89 13.58 -4.15
N GLU A 61 -0.26 14.14 -4.48
CA GLU A 61 -1.50 13.38 -4.51
C GLU A 61 -1.41 12.28 -5.57
N GLU A 62 -1.78 11.08 -5.18
CA GLU A 62 -1.78 9.88 -6.01
C GLU A 62 -3.07 9.11 -5.83
N THR A 63 -3.53 8.43 -6.88
CA THR A 63 -4.75 7.62 -6.87
C THR A 63 -4.41 6.14 -7.02
N ILE A 64 -5.04 5.28 -6.22
CA ILE A 64 -5.06 3.82 -6.39
C ILE A 64 -6.36 3.41 -7.09
N ILE A 65 -6.27 2.64 -8.18
CA ILE A 65 -7.45 2.08 -8.87
C ILE A 65 -7.77 0.68 -8.32
N GLY A 66 -6.74 -0.04 -7.88
CA GLY A 66 -6.81 -1.44 -7.46
C GLY A 66 -6.98 -2.44 -8.60
N ASP A 67 -6.86 -3.73 -8.29
CA ASP A 67 -7.10 -4.88 -9.15
C ASP A 67 -8.38 -5.59 -8.69
N TRP A 68 -9.39 -5.54 -9.56
CA TRP A 68 -10.70 -6.14 -9.32
C TRP A 68 -10.94 -7.40 -10.14
N SER A 69 -9.91 -7.95 -10.79
CA SER A 69 -10.00 -9.16 -11.62
C SER A 69 -10.55 -10.36 -10.86
N ILE A 70 -10.38 -10.41 -9.53
CA ILE A 70 -10.96 -11.46 -8.68
C ILE A 70 -12.50 -11.52 -8.76
N ALA A 71 -13.16 -10.39 -9.01
CA ALA A 71 -14.61 -10.35 -9.18
C ALA A 71 -15.07 -11.15 -10.40
N GLU A 72 -14.23 -11.30 -11.43
CA GLU A 72 -14.53 -12.09 -12.62
C GLU A 72 -14.45 -13.60 -12.35
N THR A 73 -13.73 -14.02 -11.30
CA THR A 73 -13.49 -15.43 -10.98
C THR A 73 -14.46 -15.95 -9.92
N ASN A 74 -15.00 -15.08 -9.07
CA ASN A 74 -15.83 -15.44 -7.92
C ASN A 74 -17.35 -15.41 -8.21
N CYS A 75 -17.74 -15.69 -9.45
CA CYS A 75 -19.16 -15.81 -9.85
C CYS A 75 -19.77 -17.18 -9.50
N GLN A 76 -19.29 -17.85 -8.44
CA GLN A 76 -19.84 -19.11 -7.93
C GLN A 76 -20.74 -18.85 -6.72
N TYR A 77 -21.82 -18.11 -6.94
CA TYR A 77 -22.91 -18.02 -5.96
C TYR A 77 -24.06 -18.90 -6.47
N GLU A 78 -23.87 -20.23 -6.43
CA GLU A 78 -24.96 -21.22 -6.50
C GLU A 78 -25.23 -21.79 -5.11
#